data_AF-A0A671V7Q1-F1
#
_entry.id   AF-A0A671V7Q1-F1
#
_cell.length_a   1.000
_cell.length_b   1.000
_cell.length_c   1.000
_cell.angle_alpha   90.00
_cell.angle_beta   90.00
_cell.angle_gamma   90.00
#
_symmetry.space_group_name_H-M   'P 1'
#
loop_
_entity.id
_entity.type
_entity.pdbx_description
1 polymer ?
#
loop_
_entity_poly.entity_id
_entity_poly.type
_entity_poly.pdbx_seq_one_letter_code
_entity_poly.pdbx_strand_id
1 'polypeptide(L)'
;MNRMSKPLYIQDNKSGKQAKAPVVISPDCPINLLGRDLMQLLQIELKGLPASLRTKGPEDVGLMTTAAPVQIKPKSDWRPRVRQYPLIADALAGIQPVIKQLLHAGVIRECPDSPCNTPIFPGRKADGTNWRMVQDLRQINEAVQSRTPLVPDPHTLLNTLRPENTFFTVIDLSNAFFYVPVHPDSQFWFAFTYAGKSYTYTILPQGYCDSPTIFTQAINSCLSNFDPPRGSQDDLPLPHQTVILHRCAAFTASFDN
;
A
#
# COMPACT_ATOMS: atom_id res chain seq x y z
N MET A 1 -18.09 18.71 6.44
CA MET A 1 -18.18 17.70 7.53
C MET A 1 -18.79 16.44 6.93
N ASN A 2 -17.97 15.41 6.67
CA ASN A 2 -18.47 14.14 6.11
C ASN A 2 -19.46 13.52 7.10
N ARG A 3 -20.73 13.38 6.71
CA ARG A 3 -21.77 12.73 7.52
C ARG A 3 -21.89 11.27 7.09
N MET A 4 -21.73 10.36 8.03
CA MET A 4 -22.13 8.96 7.86
C MET A 4 -23.65 8.92 7.70
N SER A 5 -24.15 8.20 6.69
CA SER A 5 -25.59 8.00 6.52
C SER A 5 -26.14 7.11 7.65
N LYS A 6 -27.47 7.12 7.83
CA LYS A 6 -28.13 5.97 8.47
C LYS A 6 -27.81 4.71 7.66
N PRO A 7 -27.67 3.52 8.29
CA PRO A 7 -27.35 2.30 7.56
C PRO A 7 -28.37 2.02 6.45
N LEU A 8 -27.89 1.90 5.21
CA LEU A 8 -28.71 1.63 4.04
C LEU A 8 -28.70 0.13 3.73
N TYR A 9 -29.79 -0.38 3.16
CA TYR A 9 -29.79 -1.70 2.55
C TYR A 9 -29.19 -1.59 1.15
N ILE A 10 -28.10 -2.32 0.94
CA ILE A 10 -27.41 -2.38 -0.34
C ILE A 10 -27.58 -3.80 -0.85
N GLN A 11 -28.21 -3.93 -2.01
CA GLN A 11 -28.43 -5.21 -2.67
C GLN A 11 -27.54 -5.32 -3.90
N ASP A 12 -26.82 -6.43 -4.00
CA ASP A 12 -26.21 -6.85 -5.26
C ASP A 12 -27.29 -7.42 -6.18
N ASN A 13 -27.58 -6.72 -7.27
CA ASN A 13 -28.55 -7.10 -8.29
C ASN A 13 -28.15 -8.38 -9.04
N LYS A 14 -26.86 -8.79 -9.01
CA LYS A 14 -26.40 -10.03 -9.65
C LYS A 14 -26.54 -11.25 -8.75
N SER A 15 -26.15 -11.16 -7.49
CA SER A 15 -26.22 -12.29 -6.55
C SER A 15 -27.49 -12.31 -5.68
N GLY A 16 -28.25 -11.22 -5.65
CA GLY A 16 -29.42 -11.03 -4.79
C GLY A 16 -29.09 -10.78 -3.32
N LYS A 17 -27.81 -10.82 -2.92
CA LYS A 17 -27.37 -10.64 -1.53
C LYS A 17 -27.56 -9.22 -1.07
N GLN A 18 -27.93 -9.06 0.20
CA GLN A 18 -28.17 -7.76 0.83
C GLN A 18 -27.27 -7.58 2.04
N ALA A 19 -26.74 -6.37 2.22
CA ALA A 19 -26.01 -5.96 3.41
C ALA A 19 -26.56 -4.62 3.90
N LYS A 20 -26.62 -4.46 5.22
CA LYS A 20 -26.98 -3.20 5.87
C LYS A 20 -25.73 -2.53 6.41
N ALA A 21 -25.36 -1.38 5.87
CA ALA A 21 -24.19 -0.63 6.38
C ALA A 21 -24.34 0.88 6.17
N PRO A 22 -23.72 1.70 7.05
CA PRO A 22 -23.61 3.13 6.82
C PRO A 22 -22.68 3.41 5.63
N VAL A 23 -23.05 4.37 4.79
CA VAL A 23 -22.21 4.85 3.68
C VAL A 23 -21.83 6.30 3.90
N VAL A 24 -20.66 6.70 3.40
CA VAL A 24 -20.26 8.10 3.43
C VAL A 24 -20.95 8.81 2.27
N ILE A 25 -21.85 9.73 2.59
CA ILE A 25 -22.50 10.62 1.63
C ILE A 25 -21.87 12.00 1.82
N SER A 26 -20.99 12.39 0.91
CA SER A 26 -20.45 13.75 0.90
C SER A 26 -21.24 14.59 -0.10
N PRO A 27 -21.80 15.75 0.28
CA PRO A 27 -22.45 16.65 -0.68
C PRO A 27 -21.46 17.21 -1.72
N ASP A 28 -20.16 17.19 -1.40
CA ASP A 28 -19.08 17.66 -2.27
C ASP A 28 -18.45 16.53 -3.12
N CYS A 29 -18.95 15.28 -2.96
CA CYS A 29 -18.53 14.14 -3.77
C CYS A 29 -19.78 13.59 -4.47
N PRO A 30 -19.94 13.76 -5.79
CA PRO A 30 -21.13 13.32 -6.54
C PRO A 30 -21.25 11.79 -6.65
N ILE A 31 -20.48 11.04 -5.85
CA ILE A 31 -20.18 9.63 -6.03
C ILE A 31 -20.29 8.89 -4.69
N ASN A 32 -21.04 7.79 -4.67
CA ASN A 32 -21.10 6.89 -3.53
C ASN A 32 -19.93 5.89 -3.57
N LEU A 33 -19.10 5.88 -2.52
CA LEU A 33 -17.96 4.97 -2.37
C LEU A 33 -18.34 3.78 -1.48
N LEU A 34 -18.23 2.56 -2.01
CA LEU A 34 -18.41 1.34 -1.23
C LEU A 34 -17.06 0.87 -0.69
N GLY A 35 -16.97 0.74 0.64
CA GLY A 35 -15.78 0.26 1.34
C GLY A 35 -15.59 -1.26 1.25
N ARG A 36 -14.38 -1.71 1.62
CA ARG A 36 -13.99 -3.14 1.67
C ARG A 36 -14.87 -3.96 2.62
N ASP A 37 -15.25 -3.36 3.73
CA ASP A 37 -16.17 -3.90 4.73
C ASP A 37 -17.52 -4.29 4.11
N LEU A 38 -18.09 -3.42 3.28
CA LEU A 38 -19.33 -3.70 2.57
C LEU A 38 -19.17 -4.81 1.53
N MET A 39 -18.09 -4.80 0.75
CA MET A 39 -17.83 -5.88 -0.22
C MET A 39 -17.70 -7.25 0.44
N GLN A 40 -17.05 -7.32 1.61
CA GLN A 40 -16.92 -8.54 2.38
C GLN A 40 -18.29 -9.02 2.91
N LEU A 41 -19.11 -8.11 3.44
CA LEU A 41 -20.47 -8.43 3.89
C LEU A 41 -21.35 -8.94 2.75
N LEU A 42 -21.21 -8.36 1.56
CA LEU A 42 -21.91 -8.78 0.35
C LEU A 42 -21.31 -10.03 -0.31
N GLN A 43 -20.17 -10.53 0.21
CA GLN A 43 -19.40 -11.65 -0.33
C GLN A 43 -19.07 -11.47 -1.82
N ILE A 44 -18.71 -10.24 -2.18
CA ILE A 44 -18.36 -9.89 -3.55
C ILE A 44 -16.87 -10.07 -3.72
N GLU A 45 -16.50 -11.15 -4.38
CA GLU A 45 -15.13 -11.38 -4.82
C GLU A 45 -14.93 -10.74 -6.19
N LEU A 46 -13.88 -9.92 -6.31
CA LEU A 46 -13.37 -9.47 -7.60
C LEU A 46 -12.73 -10.65 -8.32
N LYS A 47 -13.57 -11.35 -9.09
CA LYS A 47 -13.13 -12.42 -9.98
C LYS A 47 -12.13 -11.83 -10.98
N GLY A 48 -10.96 -12.47 -11.11
CA GLY A 48 -9.90 -12.05 -12.02
C GLY A 48 -8.71 -11.32 -11.38
N LEU A 49 -8.81 -10.87 -10.11
CA LEU A 49 -7.63 -10.32 -9.43
C LEU A 49 -6.50 -11.36 -9.36
N PRO A 50 -5.27 -11.01 -9.80
CA PRO A 50 -4.12 -11.89 -9.71
C PRO A 50 -3.93 -12.43 -8.29
N ALA A 51 -3.62 -13.72 -8.16
CA ALA A 51 -3.36 -14.33 -6.86
C ALA A 51 -2.21 -13.63 -6.11
N SER A 52 -1.26 -13.02 -6.84
CA SER A 52 -0.13 -12.25 -6.31
C SER A 52 -0.53 -10.94 -5.59
N LEU A 53 -1.75 -10.44 -5.79
CA LEU A 53 -2.28 -9.26 -5.10
C LEU A 53 -3.18 -9.63 -3.90
N ARG A 54 -3.41 -10.92 -3.65
CA ARG A 54 -4.25 -11.38 -2.53
C ARG A 54 -3.40 -11.61 -1.29
N THR A 55 -3.75 -10.96 -0.19
CA THR A 55 -3.20 -11.28 1.14
C THR A 55 -4.06 -12.32 1.84
N LYS A 56 -3.43 -13.25 2.55
CA LYS A 56 -4.10 -14.25 3.39
C LYS A 56 -4.54 -13.67 4.74
N GLY A 57 -4.03 -12.50 5.12
CA GLY A 57 -4.36 -11.82 6.37
C GLY A 57 -3.65 -10.47 6.53
N PRO A 58 -3.89 -9.75 7.65
CA PRO A 58 -3.31 -8.43 7.92
C PRO A 58 -1.78 -8.46 8.14
N GLU A 59 -1.25 -9.63 8.51
CA GLU A 59 0.17 -9.91 8.76
C GLU A 59 0.90 -10.42 7.50
N ASP A 60 0.16 -10.73 6.44
CA ASP A 60 0.71 -11.29 5.21
C ASP A 60 1.29 -10.17 4.36
N VAL A 61 2.60 -10.23 4.16
CA VAL A 61 3.32 -9.37 3.21
C VAL A 61 3.15 -10.02 1.85
N GLY A 62 2.00 -9.76 1.22
CA GLY A 62 1.73 -10.28 -0.11
C GLY A 62 2.92 -9.98 -1.02
N LEU A 63 3.28 -10.93 -1.88
CA LEU A 63 4.47 -10.82 -2.73
C LEU A 63 4.00 -10.77 -4.18
N MET A 64 4.33 -9.69 -4.88
CA MET A 64 4.04 -9.59 -6.30
C MET A 64 5.05 -10.43 -7.07
N THR A 65 4.81 -11.74 -7.11
CA THR A 65 5.69 -12.75 -7.73
C THR A 65 5.94 -12.50 -9.22
N THR A 66 5.06 -11.72 -9.85
CA THR A 66 5.15 -11.30 -11.26
C THR A 66 6.03 -10.07 -11.48
N ALA A 67 6.39 -9.32 -10.43
CA ALA A 67 7.25 -8.14 -10.56
C ALA A 67 8.73 -8.54 -10.47
N ALA A 68 9.52 -8.12 -11.46
CA ALA A 68 10.97 -8.28 -11.41
C ALA A 68 11.55 -7.50 -10.20
N PRO A 69 12.54 -8.06 -9.48
CA PRO A 69 13.20 -7.36 -8.38
C PRO A 69 13.81 -6.03 -8.82
N VAL A 70 13.56 -5.00 -8.04
CA VAL A 70 13.96 -3.63 -8.37
C VAL A 70 15.44 -3.45 -8.08
N GLN A 71 16.17 -2.98 -9.08
CA GLN A 71 17.54 -2.49 -8.92
C GLN A 71 17.54 -0.99 -8.63
N ILE A 72 18.34 -0.60 -7.63
CA ILE A 72 18.53 0.79 -7.20
C ILE A 72 19.79 1.33 -7.87
N LYS A 73 19.65 2.43 -8.62
CA LYS A 73 20.75 3.02 -9.39
C LYS A 73 21.43 4.13 -8.58
N PRO A 74 22.74 4.03 -8.28
CA PRO A 74 23.47 5.11 -7.63
C PRO A 74 23.56 6.35 -8.52
N LYS A 75 23.47 7.54 -7.91
CA LYS A 75 23.84 8.81 -8.56
C LYS A 75 25.36 9.00 -8.64
N SER A 76 26.09 8.46 -7.65
CA SER A 76 27.55 8.50 -7.56
C SER A 76 28.07 7.34 -6.70
N ASP A 77 29.39 7.29 -6.47
CA ASP A 77 30.01 6.31 -5.56
C ASP A 77 29.78 6.60 -4.08
N TRP A 78 29.16 7.73 -3.74
CA TRP A 78 28.82 8.05 -2.36
C TRP A 78 27.81 7.05 -1.77
N ARG A 79 28.05 6.63 -0.52
CA ARG A 79 27.22 5.68 0.23
C ARG A 79 26.91 6.27 1.61
N PRO A 80 25.63 6.55 1.93
CA PRO A 80 25.26 7.11 3.22
C PRO A 80 25.59 6.17 4.38
N ARG A 81 26.38 6.65 5.35
CA ARG A 81 26.76 5.89 6.54
C ARG A 81 26.51 6.70 7.81
N VAL A 82 25.24 6.82 8.16
CA VAL A 82 24.77 7.54 9.34
C VAL A 82 24.61 6.56 10.50
N ARG A 83 25.20 6.85 11.66
CA ARG A 83 25.07 5.98 12.83
C ARG A 83 23.64 6.02 13.39
N GLN A 84 23.22 4.90 13.98
CA GLN A 84 21.97 4.87 14.74
C GLN A 84 22.05 5.83 15.92
N TYR A 85 21.07 6.72 16.05
CA TYR A 85 20.94 7.59 17.21
C TYR A 85 20.61 6.77 18.47
N PRO A 86 21.06 7.20 19.65
CA PRO A 86 20.71 6.53 20.91
C PRO A 86 19.19 6.37 21.05
N LEU A 87 18.75 5.13 21.29
CA LEU A 87 17.35 4.80 21.55
C LEU A 87 17.16 4.52 23.03
N ILE A 88 16.09 5.05 23.61
CA ILE A 88 15.71 4.75 25.00
C ILE A 88 15.25 3.29 25.13
N ALA A 89 15.39 2.71 26.33
CA ALA A 89 15.08 1.30 26.58
C ALA A 89 13.63 0.92 26.21
N ASP A 90 12.65 1.76 26.54
CA ASP A 90 11.23 1.55 26.20
C ASP A 90 11.04 1.45 24.68
N ALA A 91 11.70 2.34 23.91
CA ALA A 91 11.63 2.33 22.46
C ALA A 91 12.28 1.08 21.86
N LEU A 92 13.44 0.66 22.38
CA LEU A 92 14.11 -0.57 21.95
C LEU A 92 13.25 -1.82 22.18
N ALA A 93 12.68 -1.95 23.38
CA ALA A 93 11.78 -3.05 23.72
C ALA A 93 10.48 -2.99 22.90
N GLY A 94 9.96 -1.78 22.68
CA GLY A 94 8.73 -1.54 21.95
C GLY A 94 8.75 -2.00 20.49
N ILE A 95 9.84 -1.73 19.77
CA ILE A 95 9.97 -2.19 18.36
C ILE A 95 10.55 -3.60 18.23
N GLN A 96 10.96 -4.25 19.32
CA GLN A 96 11.50 -5.62 19.26
C GLN A 96 10.51 -6.63 18.62
N PRO A 97 9.21 -6.64 18.98
CA PRO A 97 8.23 -7.50 18.30
C PRO A 97 8.10 -7.19 16.81
N VAL A 98 8.17 -5.90 16.44
CA VAL A 98 8.11 -5.45 15.04
C VAL A 98 9.30 -5.99 14.25
N ILE A 99 10.52 -5.88 14.78
CA ILE A 99 11.72 -6.44 14.13
C ILE A 99 11.60 -7.95 13.95
N LYS A 100 11.14 -8.69 14.98
CA LYS A 100 10.94 -10.14 14.91
C LYS A 100 9.92 -10.53 13.84
N GLN A 101 8.81 -9.81 13.77
CA GLN A 101 7.75 -10.01 12.78
C GLN A 101 8.29 -9.77 11.36
N LEU A 102 9.01 -8.67 11.13
CA LEU A 102 9.60 -8.35 9.83
C LEU A 102 10.65 -9.39 9.39
N LEU A 103 11.46 -9.91 10.32
CA LEU A 103 12.39 -11.00 10.04
C LEU A 103 11.65 -12.29 9.67
N HIS A 104 10.62 -12.66 10.45
CA HIS A 104 9.83 -13.86 10.21
C HIS A 104 9.10 -13.80 8.85
N ALA A 105 8.58 -12.63 8.50
CA ALA A 105 7.94 -12.36 7.22
C ALA A 105 8.94 -12.22 6.05
N GLY A 106 10.25 -12.25 6.32
CA GLY A 106 11.28 -12.11 5.29
C GLY A 106 11.39 -10.70 4.69
N VAL A 107 10.76 -9.69 5.30
CA VAL A 107 10.78 -8.27 4.89
C VAL A 107 12.14 -7.63 5.14
N ILE A 108 12.80 -8.07 6.21
CA ILE A 108 14.17 -7.68 6.53
C ILE A 108 15.04 -8.92 6.71
N ARG A 109 16.34 -8.76 6.54
CA ARG A 109 17.36 -9.78 6.83
C ARG A 109 18.60 -9.17 7.45
N GLU A 110 19.43 -9.96 8.12
CA GLU A 110 20.74 -9.50 8.60
C GLU A 110 21.66 -9.14 7.42
N CYS A 111 22.40 -8.03 7.54
CA CYS A 111 23.29 -7.49 6.52
C CYS A 111 24.53 -6.82 7.17
N PRO A 112 25.47 -7.62 7.72
CA PRO A 112 26.59 -7.12 8.50
C PRO A 112 27.56 -6.23 7.69
N ASP A 113 27.78 -6.56 6.42
CA ASP A 113 28.80 -5.92 5.58
C ASP A 113 28.26 -4.80 4.69
N SER A 114 27.15 -4.17 5.06
CA SER A 114 26.57 -3.11 4.25
C SER A 114 27.48 -1.87 4.20
N PRO A 115 27.77 -1.32 3.00
CA PRO A 115 28.47 -0.04 2.86
C PRO A 115 27.58 1.15 3.25
N CYS A 116 26.26 0.95 3.35
CA CYS A 116 25.31 1.97 3.77
C CYS A 116 24.79 1.69 5.19
N ASN A 117 24.40 2.73 5.90
CA ASN A 117 23.56 2.63 7.09
C ASN A 117 22.76 3.92 7.27
N THR A 118 21.48 3.81 7.58
CA THR A 118 20.66 4.94 8.03
C THR A 118 19.92 4.61 9.34
N PRO A 119 19.64 5.63 10.17
CA PRO A 119 19.02 5.41 11.46
C PRO A 119 17.52 5.07 11.32
N ILE A 120 17.03 4.33 12.30
CA ILE A 120 15.61 4.09 12.52
C ILE A 120 15.11 4.91 13.71
N PHE A 121 13.83 5.25 13.63
CA PHE A 121 13.05 5.98 14.61
C PHE A 121 11.87 5.11 15.05
N PRO A 122 11.92 4.59 16.29
CA PRO A 122 10.75 4.01 16.94
C PRO A 122 9.70 5.10 17.17
N GLY A 123 8.45 4.80 16.81
CA GLY A 123 7.31 5.67 17.12
C GLY A 123 6.13 4.87 17.63
N ARG A 124 5.36 5.43 18.55
CA ARG A 124 4.06 4.86 18.91
C ARG A 124 3.05 5.16 17.80
N LYS A 125 2.18 4.19 17.51
CA LYS A 125 1.00 4.43 16.68
C LYS A 125 0.02 5.32 17.46
N ALA A 126 -0.94 5.91 16.74
CA ALA A 126 -1.94 6.81 17.35
C ALA A 126 -2.84 6.10 18.39
N ASP A 127 -2.93 4.77 18.32
CA ASP A 127 -3.62 3.93 19.31
C ASP A 127 -2.88 3.82 20.66
N GLY A 128 -1.63 4.30 20.75
CA GLY A 128 -0.81 4.35 21.96
C GLY A 128 -0.22 3.00 22.42
N THR A 129 -0.79 1.89 21.94
CA THR A 129 -0.45 0.52 22.36
C THR A 129 0.60 -0.12 21.45
N ASN A 130 0.61 0.22 20.17
CA ASN A 130 1.47 -0.41 19.19
C ASN A 130 2.67 0.47 18.81
N TRP A 131 3.79 -0.18 18.51
CA TRP A 131 4.98 0.48 18.00
C TRP A 131 5.07 0.34 16.47
N ARG A 132 5.76 1.30 15.86
CA ARG A 132 6.18 1.26 14.46
C ARG A 132 7.65 1.68 14.36
N MET A 133 8.30 1.22 13.32
CA MET A 133 9.64 1.62 12.96
C MET A 133 9.58 2.48 11.70
N VAL A 134 10.24 3.63 11.72
CA VAL A 134 10.42 4.50 10.55
C VAL A 134 11.91 4.63 10.28
N GLN A 135 12.37 4.29 9.08
CA GLN A 135 13.76 4.50 8.68
C GLN A 135 13.92 5.88 8.05
N ASP A 136 15.00 6.58 8.39
CA ASP A 136 15.33 7.85 7.77
C ASP A 136 16.07 7.64 6.46
N LEU A 137 15.33 7.68 5.36
CA LEU A 137 15.85 7.43 4.02
C LEU A 137 16.27 8.71 3.27
N ARG A 138 16.33 9.87 3.95
CA ARG A 138 16.64 11.15 3.28
C ARG A 138 17.98 11.11 2.53
N GLN A 139 19.05 10.67 3.18
CA GLN A 139 20.36 10.58 2.53
C GLN A 139 20.41 9.51 1.43
N ILE A 140 19.63 8.43 1.56
CA ILE A 140 19.51 7.44 0.49
C ILE A 140 18.81 8.06 -0.73
N ASN A 141 17.73 8.80 -0.51
CA ASN A 141 17.00 9.49 -1.57
C ASN A 141 17.88 10.52 -2.31
N GLU A 142 18.89 11.11 -1.66
CA GLU A 142 19.88 11.99 -2.29
C GLU A 142 20.98 11.21 -3.05
N ALA A 143 21.30 9.99 -2.60
CA ALA A 143 22.38 9.16 -3.15
C ALA A 143 21.98 8.39 -4.41
N VAL A 144 20.68 8.20 -4.65
CA VAL A 144 20.15 7.40 -5.76
C VAL A 144 19.69 8.28 -6.93
N GLN A 145 19.63 7.69 -8.12
CA GLN A 145 19.02 8.34 -9.28
C GLN A 145 17.50 8.30 -9.13
N SER A 146 16.87 9.48 -9.14
CA SER A 146 15.40 9.58 -9.12
C SER A 146 14.80 9.07 -10.43
N ARG A 147 13.64 8.42 -10.33
CA ARG A 147 12.85 8.03 -11.49
C ARG A 147 11.91 9.16 -11.89
N THR A 148 11.54 9.19 -13.17
CA THR A 148 10.45 10.07 -13.62
C THR A 148 9.17 9.69 -12.85
N PRO A 149 8.50 10.62 -12.16
CA PRO A 149 7.26 10.32 -11.46
C PRO A 149 6.19 9.96 -12.50
N LEU A 150 5.67 8.74 -12.41
CA LEU A 150 4.58 8.22 -13.27
C LEU A 150 3.24 8.19 -12.54
N VAL A 151 3.20 8.90 -11.44
CA VAL A 151 2.13 8.86 -10.48
C VAL A 151 1.14 9.97 -10.86
N PRO A 152 -0.05 9.65 -11.40
CA PRO A 152 -0.95 10.67 -11.94
C PRO A 152 -1.56 11.48 -10.80
N ASP A 153 -1.72 12.79 -10.97
CA ASP A 153 -2.37 13.63 -9.97
C ASP A 153 -3.82 13.16 -9.68
N PRO A 154 -4.27 13.15 -8.41
CA PRO A 154 -5.62 12.71 -8.07
C PRO A 154 -6.73 13.45 -8.82
N HIS A 155 -6.59 14.75 -9.11
CA HIS A 155 -7.60 15.49 -9.89
C HIS A 155 -7.68 15.00 -11.34
N THR A 156 -6.53 14.72 -11.94
CA THR A 156 -6.41 14.14 -13.28
C THR A 156 -7.10 12.78 -13.36
N LEU A 157 -6.99 11.97 -12.31
CA LEU A 157 -7.66 10.67 -12.22
C LEU A 157 -9.16 10.81 -11.98
N LEU A 158 -9.60 11.77 -11.18
CA LEU A 158 -11.04 12.02 -11.01
C LEU A 158 -11.69 12.54 -12.29
N ASN A 159 -10.95 13.22 -13.16
CA ASN A 159 -11.46 13.69 -14.45
C ASN A 159 -11.70 12.57 -15.48
N THR A 160 -11.16 11.35 -15.26
CA THR A 160 -11.49 10.20 -16.12
C THR A 160 -12.85 9.62 -15.77
N LEU A 161 -13.39 9.95 -14.58
CA LEU A 161 -14.68 9.47 -14.12
C LEU A 161 -15.79 10.14 -14.92
N ARG A 162 -16.59 9.31 -15.59
CA ARG A 162 -17.75 9.79 -16.33
C ARG A 162 -18.92 10.10 -15.39
N PRO A 163 -19.67 11.20 -15.61
CA PRO A 163 -20.83 11.56 -14.79
C PRO A 163 -21.92 10.49 -14.73
N GLU A 164 -22.00 9.62 -15.74
CA GLU A 164 -23.00 8.54 -15.78
C GLU A 164 -22.67 7.37 -14.84
N ASN A 165 -21.47 7.33 -14.27
CA ASN A 165 -21.07 6.31 -13.31
C ASN A 165 -21.55 6.70 -11.89
N THR A 166 -22.43 5.89 -11.31
CA THR A 166 -23.11 6.20 -10.02
C THR A 166 -22.56 5.44 -8.81
N PHE A 167 -21.84 4.34 -9.03
CA PHE A 167 -21.32 3.47 -7.96
C PHE A 167 -19.88 3.09 -8.21
N PHE A 168 -19.03 3.38 -7.22
CA PHE A 168 -17.61 3.07 -7.26
C PHE A 168 -17.21 2.31 -6.00
N THR A 169 -16.31 1.36 -6.20
CA THR A 169 -15.65 0.63 -5.14
C THR A 169 -14.24 1.15 -5.02
N VAL A 170 -13.76 1.34 -3.80
CA VAL A 170 -12.37 1.67 -3.50
C VAL A 170 -11.70 0.45 -2.88
N ILE A 171 -10.70 -0.09 -3.56
CA ILE A 171 -9.84 -1.15 -3.02
C ILE A 171 -8.57 -0.49 -2.53
N ASP A 172 -8.26 -0.59 -1.24
CA ASP A 172 -6.97 -0.17 -0.68
C ASP A 172 -6.05 -1.39 -0.50
N LEU A 173 -4.85 -1.33 -1.07
CA LEU A 173 -3.80 -2.33 -0.88
C LEU A 173 -2.99 -2.02 0.39
N SER A 174 -3.34 -2.71 1.47
CA SER A 174 -2.58 -2.67 2.72
C SER A 174 -1.12 -3.06 2.48
N ASN A 175 -0.19 -2.22 2.93
CA ASN A 175 1.26 -2.43 2.83
C ASN A 175 1.80 -2.57 1.39
N ALA A 176 1.14 -1.91 0.42
CA ALA A 176 1.53 -1.77 -0.99
C ALA A 176 3.03 -1.88 -1.34
N PHE A 177 3.92 -1.15 -0.64
CA PHE A 177 5.36 -1.17 -0.97
C PHE A 177 6.03 -2.52 -0.66
N PHE A 178 5.50 -3.29 0.28
CA PHE A 178 6.03 -4.59 0.67
C PHE A 178 5.78 -5.70 -0.36
N TYR A 179 5.05 -5.41 -1.44
CA TYR A 179 4.82 -6.38 -2.51
C TYR A 179 5.95 -6.42 -3.53
N VAL A 180 6.81 -5.41 -3.57
CA VAL A 180 7.84 -5.28 -4.61
C VAL A 180 9.22 -5.68 -4.05
N PRO A 181 9.81 -6.78 -4.55
CA PRO A 181 11.13 -7.21 -4.09
C PRO A 181 12.23 -6.24 -4.55
N VAL A 182 13.25 -6.06 -3.71
CA VAL A 182 14.49 -5.36 -4.04
C VAL A 182 15.53 -6.39 -4.44
N HIS A 183 16.21 -6.12 -5.55
CA HIS A 183 17.28 -6.98 -6.05
C HIS A 183 18.35 -7.18 -4.97
N PRO A 184 18.88 -8.41 -4.75
CA PRO A 184 19.88 -8.67 -3.70
C PRO A 184 21.06 -7.70 -3.69
N ASP A 185 21.58 -7.36 -4.88
CA ASP A 185 22.69 -6.41 -5.05
C ASP A 185 22.32 -4.94 -4.77
N SER A 186 21.05 -4.64 -4.52
CA SER A 186 20.57 -3.31 -4.17
C SER A 186 20.02 -3.24 -2.74
N GLN A 187 19.84 -4.38 -2.07
CA GLN A 187 19.29 -4.40 -0.71
C GLN A 187 20.17 -3.63 0.27
N PHE A 188 21.49 -3.61 0.08
CA PHE A 188 22.40 -2.92 0.99
C PHE A 188 22.07 -1.42 1.16
N TRP A 189 21.42 -0.78 0.17
CA TRP A 189 21.03 0.63 0.25
C TRP A 189 20.12 0.92 1.44
N PHE A 190 19.27 -0.03 1.82
CA PHE A 190 18.26 0.17 2.85
C PHE A 190 18.70 -0.36 4.22
N ALA A 191 20.01 -0.50 4.43
CA ALA A 191 20.53 -1.02 5.67
C ALA A 191 20.34 -0.06 6.86
N PHE A 192 20.07 -0.62 8.04
CA PHE A 192 19.94 0.08 9.30
C PHE A 192 20.48 -0.76 10.46
N THR A 193 20.74 -0.11 11.59
CA THR A 193 21.26 -0.78 12.79
C THR A 193 20.21 -0.82 13.89
N TYR A 194 19.97 -2.00 14.46
CA TYR A 194 19.13 -2.20 15.65
C TYR A 194 19.84 -3.12 16.64
N ALA A 195 19.91 -2.71 17.92
CA ALA A 195 20.52 -3.48 19.01
C ALA A 195 21.95 -4.01 18.70
N GLY A 196 22.76 -3.21 18.01
CA GLY A 196 24.15 -3.57 17.64
C GLY A 196 24.28 -4.50 16.44
N LYS A 197 23.17 -4.88 15.80
CA LYS A 197 23.15 -5.69 14.57
C LYS A 197 22.69 -4.85 13.38
N SER A 198 23.24 -5.16 12.20
CA SER A 198 22.86 -4.52 10.94
C SER A 198 21.84 -5.38 10.19
N TYR A 199 20.77 -4.74 9.75
CA TYR A 199 19.66 -5.34 9.00
C TYR A 199 19.45 -4.56 7.71
N THR A 200 18.82 -5.18 6.73
CA THR A 200 18.34 -4.47 5.54
C THR A 200 17.00 -5.01 5.05
N TYR A 201 16.26 -4.19 4.31
CA TYR A 201 15.03 -4.56 3.65
C TYR A 201 15.28 -5.42 2.40
N THR A 202 14.46 -6.45 2.21
CA THR A 202 14.44 -7.33 1.03
C THR A 202 13.41 -6.88 -0.01
N ILE A 203 12.50 -5.99 0.39
CA ILE A 203 11.41 -5.39 -0.38
C ILE A 203 11.48 -3.86 -0.25
N LEU A 204 10.73 -3.12 -1.06
CA LEU A 204 10.80 -1.66 -1.01
C LEU A 204 10.34 -1.12 0.36
N PRO A 205 11.18 -0.34 1.06
CA PRO A 205 10.80 0.23 2.35
C PRO A 205 9.88 1.44 2.17
N GLN A 206 9.11 1.72 3.21
CA GLN A 206 8.37 2.97 3.33
C GLN A 206 9.34 4.14 3.51
N GLY A 207 9.13 5.23 2.77
CA GLY A 207 9.95 6.45 2.83
C GLY A 207 11.01 6.58 1.74
N TYR A 208 11.21 5.54 0.92
CA TYR A 208 12.02 5.65 -0.30
C TYR A 208 11.24 6.43 -1.38
N CYS A 209 11.89 7.43 -1.97
CA CYS A 209 11.23 8.42 -2.83
C CYS A 209 10.61 7.81 -4.10
N ASP A 210 11.23 6.79 -4.69
CA ASP A 210 10.73 6.17 -5.92
C ASP A 210 9.73 5.02 -5.64
N SER A 211 9.51 4.64 -4.38
CA SER A 211 8.59 3.55 -4.03
C SER A 211 7.19 3.71 -4.66
N PRO A 212 6.55 4.91 -4.65
CA PRO A 212 5.26 5.11 -5.31
C PRO A 212 5.32 4.84 -6.82
N THR A 213 6.28 5.45 -7.53
CA THR A 213 6.45 5.28 -8.98
C THR A 213 6.68 3.81 -9.35
N ILE A 214 7.59 3.14 -8.65
CA ILE A 214 7.93 1.74 -8.92
C ILE A 214 6.70 0.85 -8.69
N PHE A 215 5.99 1.08 -7.60
CA PHE A 215 4.80 0.32 -7.28
C PHE A 215 3.67 0.54 -8.30
N THR A 216 3.43 1.77 -8.73
CA THR A 216 2.46 2.09 -9.79
C THR A 216 2.80 1.37 -11.10
N GLN A 217 4.07 1.38 -11.53
CA GLN A 217 4.51 0.63 -12.71
C GLN A 217 4.24 -0.86 -12.56
N ALA A 218 4.57 -1.41 -11.40
CA ALA A 218 4.49 -2.83 -11.14
C ALA A 218 3.02 -3.31 -11.06
N ILE A 219 2.13 -2.50 -10.47
CA ILE A 219 0.68 -2.74 -10.47
C ILE A 219 0.09 -2.61 -11.86
N ASN A 220 0.41 -1.55 -12.62
CA ASN A 220 -0.07 -1.39 -13.98
C ASN A 220 0.31 -2.60 -14.84
N SER A 221 1.53 -3.10 -14.66
CA SER A 221 1.99 -4.30 -15.36
C SER A 221 1.20 -5.54 -14.93
N CYS A 222 0.91 -5.70 -13.64
CA CYS A 222 0.14 -6.85 -13.14
C CYS A 222 -1.34 -6.81 -13.52
N LEU A 223 -1.92 -5.61 -13.66
CA LEU A 223 -3.31 -5.41 -14.06
C LEU A 223 -3.47 -5.28 -15.59
N SER A 224 -2.39 -5.32 -16.37
CA SER A 224 -2.45 -5.15 -17.83
C SER A 224 -3.35 -6.18 -18.56
N ASN A 225 -3.50 -7.37 -17.98
CA ASN A 225 -4.36 -8.44 -18.50
C ASN A 225 -5.64 -8.63 -17.66
N PHE A 226 -5.91 -7.76 -16.69
CA PHE A 226 -7.14 -7.79 -15.92
C PHE A 226 -8.24 -7.20 -16.80
N ASP A 227 -9.15 -8.04 -17.27
CA ASP A 227 -10.39 -7.60 -17.92
C ASP A 227 -11.45 -7.44 -16.82
N PRO A 228 -11.83 -6.20 -16.48
CA PRO A 228 -12.81 -5.98 -15.45
C PRO A 228 -14.20 -6.46 -15.93
N PRO A 229 -15.11 -6.90 -15.04
CA PRO A 229 -16.41 -7.46 -15.42
C PRO A 229 -17.20 -6.53 -16.36
N ARG A 230 -17.78 -7.06 -17.46
CA ARG A 230 -18.59 -6.29 -18.42
C ARG A 230 -19.49 -5.24 -17.76
N GLY A 231 -19.33 -3.98 -18.18
CA GLY A 231 -20.01 -2.83 -17.57
C GLY A 231 -19.21 -2.15 -16.46
N SER A 232 -17.91 -2.41 -16.36
CA SER A 232 -16.96 -1.65 -15.55
C SER A 232 -16.07 -0.78 -16.44
N GLN A 233 -15.51 0.29 -15.89
CA GLN A 233 -14.53 1.15 -16.55
C GLN A 233 -13.27 1.11 -15.69
N ASP A 234 -12.12 0.83 -16.30
CA ASP A 234 -10.83 0.82 -15.62
C ASP A 234 -10.39 2.24 -15.36
N ASP A 235 -10.52 2.71 -14.12
CA ASP A 235 -9.93 3.97 -13.70
C ASP A 235 -8.65 3.67 -12.89
N LEU A 236 -7.54 4.21 -13.42
CA LEU A 236 -6.13 3.93 -13.11
C LEU A 236 -5.76 3.95 -11.60
N PRO A 237 -4.65 3.28 -11.21
CA PRO A 237 -4.17 3.28 -9.83
C PRO A 237 -3.70 4.67 -9.36
N LEU A 238 -4.23 5.10 -8.20
CA LEU A 238 -3.92 6.37 -7.54
C LEU A 238 -2.55 6.38 -6.79
N PRO A 239 -1.92 7.56 -6.62
CA PRO A 239 -0.54 7.77 -6.12
C PRO A 239 -0.11 7.27 -4.75
N HIS A 240 -1.03 7.13 -3.81
CA HIS A 240 -0.68 6.94 -2.42
C HIS A 240 -1.71 5.99 -1.84
N GLN A 241 -1.30 4.72 -1.70
CA GLN A 241 -2.18 3.59 -1.45
C GLN A 241 -3.11 3.39 -2.65
N THR A 242 -2.86 2.33 -3.42
CA THR A 242 -3.64 2.03 -4.62
C THR A 242 -5.10 1.98 -4.26
N VAL A 243 -5.86 2.97 -4.69
CA VAL A 243 -7.31 2.95 -4.77
C VAL A 243 -7.62 2.47 -6.18
N ILE A 244 -8.10 1.23 -6.30
CA ILE A 244 -8.73 0.79 -7.55
C ILE A 244 -10.17 1.28 -7.48
N LEU A 245 -10.56 2.18 -8.38
CA LEU A 245 -11.95 2.59 -8.56
C LEU A 245 -12.63 1.56 -9.48
N HIS A 246 -13.36 0.63 -8.89
CA HIS A 246 -14.10 -0.35 -9.67
C HIS A 246 -15.57 0.08 -9.81
N ARG A 247 -16.03 0.29 -11.05
CA ARG A 247 -17.45 0.54 -11.34
C ARG A 247 -18.27 -0.70 -10.97
N CYS A 248 -19.23 -0.55 -10.06
CA CYS A 248 -20.17 -1.61 -9.75
C CYS A 248 -21.54 -1.27 -10.34
N ALA A 249 -21.78 -1.69 -11.58
CA ALA A 249 -23.06 -1.52 -12.27
C ALA A 249 -24.22 -2.35 -11.66
N ALA A 250 -24.04 -2.98 -10.48
CA ALA A 250 -24.91 -4.02 -9.97
C ALA A 250 -25.47 -3.73 -8.56
N PHE A 251 -25.47 -2.50 -8.07
CA PHE A 251 -26.04 -2.22 -6.74
C PHE A 251 -27.31 -1.38 -6.80
N THR A 252 -28.29 -1.77 -5.99
CA THR A 252 -29.41 -0.92 -5.60
C THR A 252 -29.27 -0.61 -4.11
N ALA A 253 -29.40 0.67 -3.75
CA ALA A 253 -29.40 1.12 -2.36
C ALA A 253 -30.77 1.72 -2.05
N SER A 254 -31.44 1.20 -1.03
CA SER A 254 -32.74 1.71 -0.58
C SER A 254 -32.66 2.22 0.85
N PHE A 255 -33.32 3.35 1.09
CA PHE A 255 -33.53 3.90 2.43
C PHE A 255 -34.65 3.11 3.14
N ASP A 256 -34.55 2.96 4.45
CA ASP A 256 -35.70 2.53 5.27
C ASP A 256 -36.82 3.57 5.06
N ASN A 257 -38.01 3.13 4.62
CA ASN A 257 -39.24 3.93 4.68
C ASN A 257 -39.61 4.22 6.14
#